data_AF-A0A8T7JWI7-F1
#
_entry.id   AF-A0A8T7JWI7-F1
#
_cell.length_a   1.000
_cell.length_b   1.000
_cell.length_c   1.000
_cell.angle_alpha   90.00
_cell.angle_beta   90.00
_cell.angle_gamma   90.00
#
_symmetry.space_group_name_H-M   'P 1'
#
loop_
_entity.id
_entity.type
_entity.pdbx_description
1 polymer ?
#
loop_
_entity_poly.entity_id
_entity_poly.type
_entity_poly.pdbx_seq_one_letter_code
_entity_poly.pdbx_strand_id
1 'polypeptide(L)' 'APWYVVPANKKWYRDLVISTVLVDTLKNLDMRYPAPKDDLSKVVIE' A
#
# COMPACT_ATOMS: atom_id res chain seq x y z
N ALA A 1 -1.92 -18.11 -7.45
CA ALA A 1 -1.62 -16.79 -8.04
C ALA A 1 -2.63 -16.48 -9.15
N PRO A 2 -3.58 -15.55 -8.93
CA PRO A 2 -4.59 -15.21 -9.94
C PRO A 2 -4.02 -14.29 -11.04
N TRP A 3 -4.57 -14.41 -12.26
CA TRP A 3 -4.31 -13.49 -13.36
C TRP A 3 -5.50 -12.56 -13.56
N TYR A 4 -5.22 -11.27 -13.80
CA TYR A 4 -6.24 -10.25 -14.06
C TYR A 4 -6.09 -9.71 -15.49
N VAL A 5 -7.20 -9.67 -16.24
CA VAL A 5 -7.25 -9.03 -17.56
C VAL A 5 -7.81 -7.62 -17.38
N VAL A 6 -7.02 -6.59 -17.70
CA VAL A 6 -7.38 -5.17 -17.48
C VAL A 6 -7.57 -4.44 -18.82
N PRO A 7 -8.75 -3.86 -19.10
CA PRO A 7 -8.96 -3.01 -20.27
C PRO A 7 -8.03 -1.79 -20.25
N ALA A 8 -7.13 -1.69 -21.25
CA ALA A 8 -6.02 -0.74 -21.22
C ALA A 8 -6.18 0.48 -22.14
N ASN A 9 -7.25 0.58 -22.93
CA ASN A 9 -7.44 1.69 -23.87
C ASN A 9 -7.53 3.06 -23.17
N LYS A 10 -8.13 3.09 -21.97
CA LYS A 10 -8.19 4.29 -21.12
C LYS A 10 -7.10 4.19 -20.05
N LYS A 11 -6.01 4.96 -20.23
CA LYS A 11 -4.83 4.93 -19.34
C LYS A 11 -5.20 5.13 -17.87
N TRP A 12 -6.02 6.13 -17.57
CA TRP A 12 -6.46 6.40 -16.20
C TRP A 12 -7.24 5.22 -15.57
N TYR A 13 -8.03 4.50 -16.37
CA TYR A 13 -8.83 3.38 -15.90
C TYR A 13 -7.95 2.17 -15.59
N ARG A 14 -6.97 1.89 -16.47
CA ARG A 14 -5.92 0.90 -16.21
C ARG A 14 -5.19 1.21 -14.91
N ASP A 15 -4.76 2.45 -14.73
CA ASP A 15 -3.98 2.87 -13.56
C ASP A 15 -4.81 2.74 -12.27
N LEU A 16 -6.10 3.06 -12.34
CA LEU A 16 -7.05 2.86 -11.24
C LEU A 16 -7.18 1.37 -10.87
N VAL A 17 -7.49 0.49 -11.84
CA VAL A 17 -7.74 -0.93 -11.56
C VAL A 17 -6.49 -1.62 -10.99
N ILE A 18 -5.31 -1.35 -11.56
CA ILE A 18 -4.05 -1.92 -11.08
C ILE A 18 -3.76 -1.45 -9.64
N SER A 19 -3.92 -0.16 -9.38
CA SER A 19 -3.66 0.41 -8.05
C SER A 19 -4.61 -0.16 -7.00
N THR A 20 -5.90 -0.33 -7.33
CA THR A 20 -6.87 -0.93 -6.41
C THR A 20 -6.49 -2.36 -6.04
N VAL A 21 -6.19 -3.21 -7.03
CA VAL A 21 -5.79 -4.60 -6.78
C VAL A 21 -4.53 -4.67 -5.90
N LEU A 22 -3.54 -3.81 -6.19
CA LEU A 22 -2.31 -3.75 -5.40
C LEU A 22 -2.59 -3.32 -3.95
N VAL A 23 -3.35 -2.24 -3.77
CA VAL A 23 -3.69 -1.72 -2.44
C VAL A 23 -4.48 -2.74 -1.63
N ASP A 24 -5.48 -3.38 -2.21
CA ASP A 24 -6.29 -4.39 -1.52
C ASP A 24 -5.46 -5.61 -1.14
N THR A 25 -4.57 -6.06 -2.03
CA THR A 25 -3.63 -7.15 -1.74
C THR A 25 -2.72 -6.78 -0.57
N LEU A 26 -2.15 -5.57 -0.57
CA LEU A 26 -1.25 -5.12 0.50
C LEU A 26 -1.99 -4.91 1.83
N LYS A 27 -3.23 -4.40 1.81
CA LYS A 27 -4.07 -4.29 3.01
C LYS A 27 -4.36 -5.65 3.65
N ASN A 28 -4.60 -6.67 2.83
CA ASN A 28 -4.89 -8.02 3.30
C ASN A 28 -3.69 -8.73 3.94
N LEU A 29 -2.47 -8.18 3.82
CA LEU A 29 -1.30 -8.68 4.54
C LEU A 29 -1.28 -8.26 6.02
N ASP A 30 -2.16 -7.35 6.43
CA ASP A 30 -2.24 -6.78 7.78
C ASP A 30 -0.88 -6.30 8.34
N MET A 31 -0.10 -5.63 7.47
CA MET A 31 1.22 -5.16 7.84
C MET A 31 1.15 -4.10 8.94
N ARG A 32 2.12 -4.16 9.86
CA ARG A 32 2.31 -3.20 10.95
C ARG A 32 3.75 -2.72 10.94
N TYR A 33 3.94 -1.44 11.28
CA TYR A 33 5.27 -0.96 11.60
C TYR A 33 5.80 -1.71 12.83
N PRO A 34 7.12 -1.98 12.88
CA PRO A 34 7.72 -2.54 14.08
C PRO A 34 7.56 -1.57 15.24
N ALA A 35 7.58 -2.09 16.47
CA ALA A 35 7.65 -1.25 17.65
C ALA A 35 8.91 -0.38 17.58
N PRO A 36 8.83 0.91 17.95
CA PRO A 36 10.02 1.75 18.06
C PRO A 36 10.94 1.16 19.13
N LYS A 37 12.26 1.28 18.92
CA LYS A 37 13.26 0.79 19.89
C LYS A 37 13.26 1.63 21.17
N ASP A 38 13.03 2.92 21.02
CA ASP A 38 13.07 3.91 22.09
C ASP A 38 11.75 4.69 22.15
N ASP A 39 11.36 5.11 23.35
CA ASP A 39 10.24 6.02 23.54
C ASP A 39 10.66 7.45 23.13
N LEU A 40 10.13 7.90 22.00
CA LEU A 40 10.45 9.20 21.42
C LEU A 40 9.57 10.35 21.96
N SER A 41 8.63 10.07 22.88
CA SER A 41 7.71 11.09 23.42
C SER A 41 8.41 12.28 24.12
N LYS A 42 9.68 12.10 24.51
CA LYS A 42 10.50 13.11 25.20
C LYS A 42 11.64 13.68 24.35
N VAL A 43 11.74 13.31 23.07
CA VAL A 43 12.80 13.79 22.20
C VAL A 43 12.44 15.16 21.63
N VAL A 44 13.26 16.17 21.93
CA VAL A 44 13.16 17.53 21.36
C VAL A 44 14.29 17.67 20.33
N ILE A 45 13.94 18.06 19.10
CA ILE A 45 14.89 18.35 18.03
C ILE A 45 15.00 19.88 17.93
N GLU A 46 16.21 20.41 18.12
CA GLU A 46 16.55 21.84 17.89
C GLU A 46 16.93 22.10 16.44
#